data_AF-A0A5M6J1I4-F1
#
_entry.id   AF-A0A5M6J1I4-F1
#
_cell.length_a   1.000
_cell.length_b   1.000
_cell.length_c   1.000
_cell.angle_alpha   90.00
_cell.angle_beta   90.00
_cell.angle_gamma   90.00
#
_symmetry.space_group_name_H-M   'P 1'
#
loop_
_entity.id
_entity.type
_entity.pdbx_description
1 polymer ?
#
loop_
_entity_poly.entity_id
_entity_poly.type
_entity_poly.pdbx_seq_one_letter_code
_entity_poly.pdbx_strand_id
1 'polypeptide(L)'
;MRPLADTLLAKLNVATAADSGLDEAIGIYFGWRRRKSWFGRNYWVDPNGLATRRLPKWTSDFHEALALLPADLNVDVSFHPDGRLTLHSHQDNQAPRRISDTATPAISICIEAIRLREAARTPQVPAAALA
;
A
#
# COMPACT_ATOMS: atom_id res chain seq x y z
N MET A 1 -13.82 2.16 -9.44
CA MET A 1 -12.56 1.66 -8.83
C MET A 1 -12.66 1.42 -7.32
N ARG A 2 -13.49 2.17 -6.56
CA ARG A 2 -13.78 1.92 -5.14
C ARG A 2 -14.09 0.46 -4.72
N PRO A 3 -14.92 -0.33 -5.43
CA PRO A 3 -15.26 -1.68 -4.96
C PRO A 3 -14.05 -2.64 -4.86
N LEU A 4 -13.00 -2.42 -5.65
CA LEU A 4 -11.77 -3.21 -5.56
C LEU A 4 -10.94 -2.82 -4.33
N ALA A 5 -10.84 -1.53 -4.02
CA ALA A 5 -10.16 -1.03 -2.83
C ALA A 5 -10.86 -1.55 -1.56
N ASP A 6 -12.19 -1.46 -1.50
CA ASP A 6 -12.98 -1.92 -0.36
C ASP A 6 -12.83 -3.43 -0.14
N THR A 7 -12.87 -4.21 -1.22
CA THR A 7 -12.66 -5.67 -1.17
C THR A 7 -11.24 -6.01 -0.69
N LEU A 8 -10.24 -5.28 -1.16
CA LEU A 8 -8.84 -5.46 -0.74
C LEU A 8 -8.65 -5.11 0.74
N LEU A 9 -9.20 -3.98 1.19
CA LEU A 9 -9.15 -3.56 2.58
C LEU A 9 -9.84 -4.59 3.49
N ALA A 10 -11.02 -5.08 3.11
CA ALA A 10 -11.71 -6.12 3.87
C ALA A 10 -10.85 -7.38 4.02
N LYS A 11 -10.23 -7.84 2.92
CA LYS A 11 -9.33 -9.01 2.94
C LYS A 11 -8.06 -8.77 3.77
N LEU A 12 -7.46 -7.59 3.69
CA LEU A 12 -6.25 -7.26 4.44
C LEU A 12 -6.52 -7.13 5.95
N ASN A 13 -7.67 -6.62 6.36
CA ASN A 13 -8.03 -6.48 7.78
C ASN A 13 -8.24 -7.83 8.49
N VAL A 14 -8.48 -8.91 7.75
CA VAL A 14 -8.61 -10.27 8.31
C VAL A 14 -7.38 -11.13 8.05
N ALA A 15 -6.42 -10.64 7.25
CA ALA A 15 -5.20 -11.38 6.94
C ALA A 15 -4.23 -11.32 8.11
N THR A 16 -3.74 -12.49 8.52
CA THR A 16 -2.78 -12.64 9.62
C THR A 16 -1.44 -13.22 9.18
N ALA A 17 -1.30 -13.60 7.91
CA ALA A 17 -0.11 -14.25 7.36
C ALA A 17 0.16 -13.82 5.91
N ALA A 18 1.32 -14.22 5.39
CA ALA A 18 1.72 -14.03 4.00
C ALA A 18 0.71 -14.67 3.04
N ASP A 19 0.21 -13.90 2.07
CA ASP A 19 -0.74 -14.39 1.08
C ASP A 19 -0.37 -13.86 -0.31
N SER A 20 0.11 -14.76 -1.18
CA SER A 20 0.50 -14.42 -2.54
C SER A 20 -0.67 -13.92 -3.40
N GLY A 21 -1.90 -14.36 -3.11
CA GLY A 21 -3.09 -13.88 -3.80
C GLY A 21 -3.42 -12.44 -3.43
N LEU A 22 -3.21 -12.05 -2.16
CA LEU A 22 -3.30 -10.65 -1.73
C LEU A 22 -2.19 -9.82 -2.36
N ASP A 23 -0.96 -10.33 -2.43
CA ASP A 23 0.14 -9.65 -3.12
C ASP A 23 -0.19 -9.39 -4.60
N GLU A 24 -0.72 -10.38 -5.33
CA GLU A 24 -1.13 -10.18 -6.73
C GLU A 24 -2.23 -9.11 -6.86
N ALA A 25 -3.23 -9.14 -5.97
CA ALA A 25 -4.35 -8.21 -5.99
C ALA A 25 -3.91 -6.78 -5.65
N ILE A 26 -2.99 -6.61 -4.70
CA ILE A 26 -2.32 -5.34 -4.40
C ILE A 26 -1.57 -4.86 -5.65
N GLY A 27 -0.76 -5.70 -6.28
CA GLY A 27 -0.03 -5.34 -7.49
C GLY A 27 -0.94 -4.78 -8.57
N ILE A 28 -2.02 -5.50 -8.89
CA ILE A 28 -3.04 -5.07 -9.87
C ILE A 28 -3.63 -3.70 -9.47
N TYR A 29 -4.01 -3.53 -8.20
CA TYR A 29 -4.58 -2.28 -7.70
C TYR A 29 -3.62 -1.09 -7.83
N PHE A 30 -2.31 -1.32 -7.59
CA PHE A 30 -1.28 -0.30 -7.76
C PHE A 30 -0.87 -0.07 -9.22
N GLY A 31 -1.37 -0.87 -10.16
CA GLY A 31 -1.13 -0.74 -11.60
C GLY A 31 0.01 -1.61 -12.14
N TRP A 32 0.54 -2.52 -11.31
CA TRP A 32 1.54 -3.48 -11.74
C TRP A 32 0.93 -4.46 -12.75
N ARG A 33 1.72 -4.84 -13.75
CA ARG A 33 1.27 -5.74 -14.81
C ARG A 33 2.07 -7.03 -14.80
N ARG A 34 1.35 -8.14 -14.81
CA ARG A 34 1.94 -9.47 -15.02
C ARG A 34 2.29 -9.63 -16.50
N ARG A 35 3.53 -10.01 -16.79
CA ARG A 35 4.05 -10.31 -18.12
C ARG A 35 4.66 -11.70 -18.13
N LYS A 36 4.78 -12.28 -19.33
CA LYS A 36 5.41 -13.58 -19.55
C LYS A 36 6.69 -13.36 -20.35
N SER A 37 7.81 -13.87 -19.84
CA SER A 37 9.08 -13.85 -20.56
C SER A 37 9.04 -14.83 -21.73
N TRP A 38 9.98 -14.68 -22.67
CA TRP A 38 10.15 -15.65 -23.77
C TRP A 38 10.43 -17.07 -23.27
N PHE A 39 11.00 -17.23 -22.07
CA PHE A 39 11.19 -18.52 -21.40
C PHE A 39 9.95 -19.02 -20.64
N GLY A 40 8.79 -18.39 -20.82
CA GLY A 40 7.55 -18.79 -20.19
C GLY A 40 7.42 -18.43 -18.69
N ARG A 41 8.43 -17.82 -18.08
CA ARG A 41 8.38 -17.36 -16.68
C ARG A 41 7.55 -16.08 -16.55
N ASN A 42 6.68 -16.03 -15.54
CA ASN A 42 5.95 -14.82 -15.19
C ASN A 42 6.86 -13.83 -14.47
N TYR A 43 6.74 -12.56 -14.82
CA TYR A 43 7.38 -11.46 -14.11
C TYR A 43 6.38 -10.31 -13.99
N TRP A 44 6.62 -9.46 -13.00
CA TRP A 44 5.79 -8.29 -12.74
C TRP A 44 6.54 -7.04 -13.12
N VAL A 45 5.84 -6.15 -13.81
CA VAL A 45 6.34 -4.86 -14.25
C VAL A 45 5.62 -3.79 -13.45
N ASP A 46 6.37 -2.83 -12.94
CA ASP A 46 5.81 -1.68 -12.24
C ASP A 46 4.98 -0.78 -13.18
N PRO A 47 4.14 0.12 -12.63
CA PRO A 47 3.28 1.00 -13.44
C PRO A 47 4.08 1.91 -14.39
N ASN A 48 5.32 2.23 -14.03
CA ASN A 48 6.20 3.09 -14.82
C ASN A 48 6.98 2.33 -15.91
N GLY A 49 6.93 1.00 -15.93
CA GLY A 49 7.65 0.17 -16.90
C GLY A 49 9.17 0.05 -16.64
N LEU A 50 9.66 0.55 -15.51
CA LEU A 50 11.07 0.67 -15.18
C LEU A 50 11.62 -0.55 -14.44
N ALA A 51 10.79 -1.22 -13.63
CA ALA A 51 11.24 -2.34 -12.81
C ALA A 51 10.55 -3.64 -13.24
N THR A 52 11.36 -4.63 -13.59
CA THR A 52 10.91 -6.02 -13.81
C THR A 52 11.39 -6.89 -12.66
N ARG A 53 10.46 -7.50 -11.92
CA ARG A 53 10.81 -8.34 -10.76
C ARG A 53 9.86 -9.53 -10.60
N ARG A 54 10.24 -10.44 -9.71
CA ARG A 54 9.32 -11.43 -9.13
C ARG A 54 8.17 -10.72 -8.41
N LEU A 55 7.03 -11.41 -8.24
CA LEU A 55 5.90 -10.87 -7.48
C LEU A 55 6.41 -10.37 -6.12
N PRO A 56 6.19 -9.09 -5.78
CA PRO A 56 6.60 -8.58 -4.48
C PRO A 56 5.72 -9.15 -3.37
N LYS A 57 6.34 -9.46 -2.24
CA LYS A 57 5.75 -10.04 -1.05
C LYS A 57 5.23 -8.95 -0.10
N TRP A 58 4.37 -8.06 -0.60
CA TRP A 58 3.88 -6.90 0.14
C TRP A 58 3.19 -7.25 1.48
N THR A 59 2.56 -8.41 1.60
CA THR A 59 1.88 -8.84 2.83
C THR A 59 2.81 -9.47 3.88
N SER A 60 4.07 -9.74 3.55
CA SER A 60 5.00 -10.43 4.46
C SER A 60 6.39 -9.82 4.57
N ASP A 61 6.79 -9.00 3.60
CA ASP A 61 8.04 -8.25 3.61
C ASP A 61 7.75 -6.77 3.84
N PHE A 62 8.21 -6.27 4.98
CA PHE A 62 8.04 -4.88 5.39
C PHE A 62 8.69 -3.90 4.41
N HIS A 63 9.89 -4.19 3.92
CA HIS A 63 10.61 -3.29 3.01
C HIS A 63 9.93 -3.24 1.64
N GLU A 64 9.43 -4.38 1.16
CA GLU A 64 8.65 -4.39 -0.08
C GLU A 64 7.31 -3.66 0.08
N ALA A 65 6.65 -3.77 1.24
CA ALA A 65 5.43 -3.03 1.57
C ALA A 65 5.66 -1.51 1.60
N LEU A 66 6.77 -1.04 2.19
CA LEU A 66 7.14 0.39 2.22
C LEU A 66 7.21 1.01 0.81
N ALA A 67 7.63 0.24 -0.19
CA ALA A 67 7.69 0.71 -1.57
C ALA A 67 6.31 1.01 -2.20
N LEU A 68 5.20 0.68 -1.54
CA LEU A 68 3.85 1.06 -1.95
C LEU A 68 3.47 2.47 -1.51
N LEU A 69 4.14 3.01 -0.48
CA LEU A 69 3.85 4.34 0.01
C LEU A 69 4.28 5.38 -1.03
N PRO A 70 3.53 6.49 -1.18
CA PRO A 70 3.89 7.55 -2.12
C PRO A 70 5.23 8.18 -1.72
N ALA A 71 6.15 8.32 -2.67
CA ALA A 71 7.50 8.84 -2.42
C ALA A 71 7.51 10.32 -2.02
N ASP A 72 6.47 11.05 -2.43
CA ASP A 72 6.22 12.46 -2.09
C ASP A 72 5.81 12.66 -0.62
N LEU A 73 5.28 11.62 0.02
CA LEU A 73 4.63 11.77 1.33
C LEU A 73 5.63 11.94 2.50
N ASN A 74 6.95 11.93 2.24
CA ASN A 74 8.05 11.99 3.23
C ASN A 74 7.61 11.34 4.54
N VAL A 75 7.39 10.01 4.50
CA VAL A 75 6.84 9.30 5.65
C VAL A 75 7.95 8.60 6.41
N ASP A 76 8.12 8.95 7.68
CA ASP A 76 8.93 8.17 8.59
C ASP A 76 8.05 7.11 9.25
N VAL A 77 8.54 5.88 9.27
CA VAL A 77 7.86 4.74 9.89
C VAL A 77 8.56 4.42 11.19
N SER A 78 7.88 4.63 12.31
CA SER A 78 8.37 4.33 13.65
C SER A 78 7.75 3.02 14.14
N PHE A 79 8.62 2.07 14.50
CA PHE A 79 8.23 0.88 15.25
C PHE A 79 8.36 1.14 16.74
N HIS A 80 7.26 0.92 17.46
CA HIS A 80 7.28 0.96 18.91
C HIS A 80 7.60 -0.43 19.49
N PRO A 81 8.25 -0.49 20.66
CA PRO A 81 8.58 -1.75 21.34
C PRO A 81 7.36 -2.61 21.69
N ASP A 82 6.17 -2.01 21.76
CA ASP A 82 4.90 -2.69 22.00
C ASP A 82 4.21 -3.19 20.72
N GLY A 83 4.94 -3.22 19.60
CA GLY A 83 4.46 -3.73 18.33
C GLY A 83 3.64 -2.74 17.51
N ARG A 84 3.44 -1.50 18.01
CA ARG A 84 2.71 -0.47 17.27
C ARG A 84 3.56 0.10 16.14
N LEU A 85 2.87 0.44 15.05
CA LEU A 85 3.43 1.15 13.91
C LEU A 85 2.80 2.52 13.77
N THR A 86 3.67 3.52 13.69
CA THR A 86 3.30 4.92 13.54
C THR A 86 3.91 5.45 12.25
N LEU A 87 3.09 6.05 11.40
CA LEU A 87 3.54 6.79 10.22
C LEU A 87 3.51 8.27 10.55
N HIS A 88 4.67 8.91 10.39
CA HIS A 88 4.87 10.34 10.53
C HIS A 88 4.94 10.94 9.12
N SER A 89 3.88 11.63 8.69
CA SER A 89 3.91 12.38 7.43
C SER A 89 4.46 13.79 7.70
N HIS A 90 5.57 14.14 7.05
CA HIS A 90 6.17 15.47 7.19
C HIS A 90 5.47 16.55 6.36
N GLN A 91 4.58 16.19 5.42
CA GLN A 91 3.97 17.15 4.50
C GLN A 91 2.82 17.98 5.11
N ASP A 92 2.10 17.44 6.10
CA ASP A 92 0.85 18.07 6.55
C ASP A 92 0.87 18.58 7.99
N ASN A 93 2.00 18.49 8.71
CA ASN A 93 2.06 18.73 10.17
C ASN A 93 0.93 17.97 10.91
N GLN A 94 0.46 16.88 10.31
CA GLN A 94 -0.65 16.09 10.78
C GLN A 94 -0.16 15.20 11.91
N ALA A 95 -0.99 15.08 12.94
CA ALA A 95 -0.70 14.20 14.05
C ALA A 95 -0.36 12.78 13.55
N PRO A 96 0.63 12.11 14.15
CA PRO A 96 1.04 10.77 13.76
C PRO A 96 -0.16 9.83 13.64
N ARG A 97 -0.29 9.14 12.50
CA ARG A 97 -1.40 8.22 12.25
C ARG A 97 -1.04 6.84 12.76
N ARG A 98 -1.89 6.29 13.62
CA ARG A 98 -1.80 4.91 14.12
C ARG A 98 -2.40 3.96 13.09
N ILE A 99 -1.67 2.93 12.70
CA ILE A 99 -2.02 2.18 11.48
C ILE A 99 -2.74 0.86 11.77
N SER A 100 -2.40 0.13 12.84
CA SER A 100 -3.21 -0.99 13.37
C SER A 100 -2.56 -1.62 14.60
N ASP A 101 -3.36 -2.36 15.39
CA ASP A 101 -2.92 -3.24 16.49
C ASP A 101 -3.02 -4.75 16.17
N THR A 102 -3.64 -5.13 15.04
CA THR A 102 -4.07 -6.52 14.78
C THR A 102 -3.45 -7.17 13.55
N ALA A 103 -2.70 -6.42 12.74
CA ALA A 103 -2.11 -6.89 11.50
C ALA A 103 -0.57 -6.92 11.59
N THR A 104 0.07 -7.77 10.78
CA THR A 104 1.53 -7.72 10.65
C THR A 104 1.97 -6.36 10.12
N PRO A 105 3.20 -5.90 10.41
CA PRO A 105 3.73 -4.64 9.90
C PRO A 105 3.55 -4.37 8.42
N ALA A 106 3.79 -5.40 7.60
CA ALA A 106 3.69 -5.32 6.15
C ALA A 106 2.23 -5.13 5.71
N ILE A 107 1.29 -5.85 6.34
CA ILE A 107 -0.16 -5.71 6.08
C ILE A 107 -0.66 -4.31 6.50
N SER A 108 -0.21 -3.81 7.66
CA SER A 108 -0.52 -2.46 8.14
C SER A 108 -0.11 -1.40 7.11
N ILE A 109 1.11 -1.50 6.56
CA ILE A 109 1.55 -0.59 5.48
C ILE A 109 0.69 -0.72 4.23
N CYS A 110 0.35 -1.95 3.81
CA CYS A 110 -0.50 -2.17 2.64
C CYS A 110 -1.87 -1.50 2.78
N ILE A 111 -2.49 -1.62 3.97
CA ILE A 111 -3.77 -0.97 4.29
C ILE A 111 -3.64 0.55 4.15
N GLU A 112 -2.59 1.13 4.75
CA GLU A 112 -2.41 2.58 4.69
C GLU A 112 -2.10 3.08 3.29
N ALA A 113 -1.26 2.37 2.52
CA ALA A 113 -0.96 2.72 1.14
C ALA A 113 -2.24 2.76 0.27
N ILE A 114 -3.17 1.81 0.47
CA ILE A 114 -4.46 1.80 -0.24
C ILE A 114 -5.31 3.01 0.18
N ARG A 115 -5.39 3.31 1.48
CA ARG A 115 -6.15 4.46 2.01
C ARG A 115 -5.62 5.79 1.47
N LEU A 116 -4.30 5.99 1.48
CA LEU A 116 -3.65 7.18 0.96
C LEU A 116 -3.92 7.36 -0.54
N ARG A 117 -3.82 6.28 -1.32
CA ARG A 117 -4.11 6.32 -2.76
C ARG A 117 -5.57 6.65 -3.05
N GLU A 118 -6.52 6.11 -2.29
CA GLU A 118 -7.94 6.46 -2.46
C GLU A 118 -8.23 7.89 -2.03
N ALA A 119 -7.59 8.39 -0.96
CA ALA A 119 -7.70 9.79 -0.55
C ALA A 119 -7.15 10.75 -1.63
N ALA A 120 -6.03 10.41 -2.27
CA ALA A 120 -5.47 11.18 -3.38
C ALA A 120 -6.35 11.14 -4.65
N ARG A 121 -7.18 10.10 -4.82
CA ARG A 121 -8.12 9.97 -5.94
C ARG A 121 -9.41 10.75 -5.76
N THR A 122 -9.78 11.09 -4.54
CA THR A 122 -10.89 12.01 -4.29
C THR A 122 -10.39 13.44 -4.43
N PRO A 123 -10.86 14.22 -5.42
CA PRO A 123 -10.58 15.65 -5.43
C PRO A 123 -11.07 16.21 -4.09
N GLN A 124 -10.16 16.76 -3.28
CA GLN A 124 -10.58 17.58 -2.16
C GLN A 124 -11.37 18.73 -2.77
N VAL A 125 -12.68 18.78 -2.53
CA VAL A 125 -13.45 19.97 -2.85
C VAL A 125 -12.82 21.07 -1.99
N PRO A 126 -12.17 22.08 -2.57
CA PRO A 126 -11.64 23.18 -1.76
C PRO A 126 -12.83 23.81 -1.04
N ALA A 127 -12.72 23.95 0.28
CA ALA A 127 -13.74 24.57 1.13
C ALA A 127 -14.08 26.03 0.76
N ALA A 128 -13.42 26.60 -0.27
CA ALA A 128 -13.66 27.92 -0.82
C ALA A 128 -14.88 28.02 -1.76
N ALA A 129 -15.61 26.92 -2.03
CA ALA A 129 -16.87 26.92 -2.78
C ALA A 129 -18.11 26.76 -1.89
N LEU A 130 -17.98 27.09 -0.59
CA LEU A 130 -19.08 27.18 0.37
C LEU A 130 -19.18 28.61 0.94
N ALA A 131 -19.25 29.59 0.05
CA ALA A 131 -19.60 30.98 0.34
C ALA A 131 -20.75 31.40 -0.57
#